data_AF-D3UYC2-F1
#
_entry.id   AF-D3UYC2-F1
#
_cell.length_a   1.000
_cell.length_b   1.000
_cell.length_c   1.000
_cell.angle_alpha   90.00
_cell.angle_beta   90.00
_cell.angle_gamma   90.00
#
_symmetry.space_group_name_H-M   'P 1'
#
loop_
_entity.id
_entity.type
_entity.pdbx_description
1 polymer ?
#
loop_
_entity_poly.entity_id
_entity_poly.type
_entity_poly.pdbx_seq_one_letter_code
_entity_poly.pdbx_strand_id
1 'polypeptide(L)'
;MDEQWFFIGNKKQRHWLWYAFDTKRKQVIAHVFDPRTDATCRKLLNLLVPFNIRFITTDNGGSYAREVVPEKHRVGKIFTQRIERHNLNLRIHIKRLARRTICYSRSMEIHEKLIGAYIEKHHYNPLES
;
A
#
# COMPACT_ATOMS: atom_id res chain seq x y z
N MET A 1 -5.51 1.05 5.69
CA MET A 1 -4.88 0.12 4.74
C MET A 1 -5.59 0.28 3.42
N ASP A 2 -4.85 0.14 2.34
CA ASP A 2 -5.38 0.24 0.99
C ASP A 2 -4.42 -0.48 0.03
N GLU A 3 -4.89 -0.71 -1.18
CA GLU A 3 -4.15 -1.36 -2.24
C GLU A 3 -4.10 -0.50 -3.50
N GLN A 4 -2.98 -0.57 -4.20
CA GLN A 4 -2.84 0.05 -5.51
C GLN A 4 -2.17 -0.89 -6.48
N TRP A 5 -2.67 -0.93 -7.71
CA TRP A 5 -2.10 -1.76 -8.75
C TRP A 5 -1.20 -0.97 -9.71
N PHE A 6 -0.25 -1.68 -10.31
CA PHE A 6 0.64 -1.20 -11.36
C PHE A 6 0.88 -2.31 -12.40
N PHE A 7 1.51 -1.96 -13.53
CA PHE A 7 1.84 -2.91 -14.60
C PHE A 7 3.34 -3.16 -14.67
N ILE A 8 3.72 -4.41 -14.94
CA ILE A 8 5.10 -4.81 -15.25
C ILE A 8 5.11 -5.46 -16.63
N GLY A 9 5.98 -4.98 -17.52
CA GLY A 9 6.15 -5.51 -18.88
C GLY A 9 4.95 -5.27 -19.82
N ASN A 10 3.77 -5.82 -19.51
CA ASN A 10 2.57 -5.76 -20.35
C ASN A 10 1.27 -5.45 -19.55
N LYS A 11 0.15 -5.22 -20.27
CA LYS A 11 -1.17 -4.86 -19.67
C LYS A 11 -1.86 -6.01 -18.93
N LYS A 12 -1.46 -7.25 -19.18
CA LYS A 12 -2.07 -8.45 -18.60
C LYS A 12 -1.47 -8.78 -17.23
N GLN A 13 -0.23 -8.36 -16.98
CA GLN A 13 0.47 -8.53 -15.72
C GLN A 13 0.21 -7.34 -14.80
N ARG A 14 -0.87 -7.45 -14.01
CA ARG A 14 -1.18 -6.52 -12.93
C ARG A 14 -0.54 -7.01 -11.65
N HIS A 15 0.18 -6.13 -11.00
CA HIS A 15 0.76 -6.35 -9.68
C HIS A 15 0.13 -5.39 -8.70
N TRP A 16 0.10 -5.78 -7.43
CA TRP A 16 -0.53 -5.01 -6.37
C TRP A 16 0.50 -4.67 -5.31
N LEU A 17 0.51 -3.40 -4.91
CA LEU A 17 1.13 -2.91 -3.70
C LEU A 17 0.03 -2.81 -2.65
N TRP A 18 0.15 -3.61 -1.61
CA TRP A 18 -0.66 -3.53 -0.40
C TRP A 18 0.14 -2.79 0.67
N TYR A 19 -0.46 -1.82 1.35
CA TYR A 19 0.27 -1.14 2.43
C TYR A 19 -0.64 -0.56 3.51
N ALA A 20 -0.01 -0.34 4.66
CA ALA A 20 -0.60 0.34 5.80
C ALA A 20 0.02 1.72 5.96
N PHE A 21 -0.83 2.73 6.13
CA PHE A 21 -0.42 4.12 6.28
C PHE A 21 -0.86 4.64 7.66
N ASP A 22 0.10 5.09 8.45
CA ASP A 22 -0.15 5.79 9.72
C ASP A 22 -0.57 7.22 9.40
N THR A 23 -1.84 7.54 9.64
CA THR A 23 -2.41 8.86 9.33
C THR A 23 -1.91 9.97 10.23
N LYS A 24 -1.39 9.65 11.43
CA LYS A 24 -0.84 10.63 12.38
C LYS A 24 0.59 10.98 12.00
N ARG A 25 1.43 9.96 11.79
CA ARG A 25 2.83 10.14 11.39
C ARG A 25 3.01 10.43 9.90
N LYS A 26 1.94 10.26 9.11
CA LYS A 26 1.94 10.43 7.64
C LYS A 26 2.97 9.54 6.94
N GLN A 27 3.14 8.32 7.45
CA GLN A 27 4.16 7.38 6.98
C GLN A 27 3.59 6.01 6.68
N VAL A 28 4.16 5.32 5.70
CA VAL A 28 3.91 3.90 5.47
C VAL A 28 4.60 3.12 6.59
N ILE A 29 3.89 2.17 7.20
CA ILE A 29 4.42 1.36 8.33
C ILE A 29 4.73 -0.08 7.93
N ALA A 30 4.04 -0.60 6.92
CA ALA A 30 4.29 -1.91 6.33
C ALA A 30 3.74 -1.93 4.90
N HIS A 31 4.38 -2.71 4.03
CA HIS A 31 3.92 -2.93 2.68
C HIS A 31 4.26 -4.35 2.21
N VAL A 32 3.49 -4.86 1.26
CA VAL A 32 3.66 -6.18 0.64
C VAL A 32 3.34 -6.07 -0.85
N PHE A 33 4.15 -6.72 -1.69
CA PHE A 33 3.86 -6.93 -3.09
C PHE A 33 3.35 -8.35 -3.28
N ASP A 34 2.04 -8.51 -3.50
CA ASP A 34 1.41 -9.81 -3.70
C ASP A 34 0.02 -9.62 -4.34
N PRO A 35 -0.58 -10.64 -4.98
CA PRO A 35 -1.90 -10.54 -5.61
C PRO A 35 -3.01 -10.07 -4.67
N ARG A 36 -4.12 -9.55 -5.21
CA ARG A 36 -5.26 -9.10 -4.40
C ARG A 36 -6.05 -10.29 -3.83
N THR A 37 -5.57 -10.86 -2.72
CA THR A 37 -6.15 -12.04 -2.07
C THR A 37 -6.23 -11.89 -0.55
N ASP A 38 -7.06 -12.72 0.07
CA ASP A 38 -7.21 -12.77 1.53
C ASP A 38 -5.91 -13.18 2.23
N ALA A 39 -5.12 -14.07 1.61
CA ALA A 39 -3.79 -14.46 2.10
C ALA A 39 -2.81 -13.27 2.14
N THR A 40 -2.84 -12.41 1.12
CA THR A 40 -2.03 -11.19 1.09
C THR A 40 -2.45 -10.21 2.19
N CYS A 41 -3.76 -10.09 2.42
CA CYS A 41 -4.29 -9.27 3.51
C CYS A 41 -3.77 -9.75 4.87
N ARG A 42 -3.83 -11.07 5.15
CA ARG A 42 -3.24 -11.68 6.35
C ARG A 42 -1.75 -11.43 6.48
N LYS A 43 -1.00 -11.57 5.39
CA LYS A 43 0.45 -11.30 5.39
C LYS A 43 0.74 -9.86 5.80
N LEU A 44 -0.01 -8.89 5.26
CA LEU A 44 0.13 -7.49 5.67
C LEU A 44 -0.29 -7.29 7.14
N LEU A 45 -1.40 -7.88 7.60
CA LEU A 45 -1.84 -7.79 8.99
C LEU A 45 -0.82 -8.37 9.97
N ASN A 46 -0.16 -9.48 9.62
CA ASN A 46 0.89 -10.09 10.43
C ASN A 46 2.09 -9.14 10.62
N LEU A 47 2.47 -8.38 9.58
CA LEU A 47 3.51 -7.35 9.70
C LEU A 47 3.10 -6.20 10.64
N LEU A 48 1.79 -6.00 10.84
CA LEU A 48 1.26 -4.94 11.70
C LEU A 48 1.12 -5.35 13.18
N VAL A 49 1.20 -6.64 13.50
CA VAL A 49 1.07 -7.16 14.87
C VAL A 49 2.01 -6.46 15.87
N PRO A 50 3.32 -6.26 15.56
CA PRO A 50 4.25 -5.61 16.50
C PRO A 50 3.91 -4.14 16.81
N PHE A 51 3.15 -3.46 15.96
CA PHE A 51 2.83 -2.04 16.11
C PHE A 51 1.65 -1.76 17.07
N ASN A 52 1.00 -2.82 17.59
CA ASN A 52 -0.14 -2.75 18.51
C ASN A 52 -1.22 -1.74 18.07
N ILE A 53 -1.63 -1.84 16.80
CA ILE A 53 -2.59 -0.90 16.20
C ILE A 53 -3.97 -1.10 16.82
N ARG A 54 -4.58 0.00 17.27
CA ARG A 54 -5.91 0.01 17.91
C ARG A 54 -7.05 -0.09 16.89
N PHE A 55 -6.94 0.66 15.78
CA PHE A 55 -7.97 0.72 14.75
C PHE A 55 -7.35 0.60 13.36
N ILE A 56 -7.96 -0.23 12.53
CA ILE A 56 -7.62 -0.39 11.12
C ILE A 56 -8.77 0.17 10.31
N THR A 57 -8.44 1.19 9.50
CA THR A 57 -9.39 1.81 8.59
C THR A 57 -9.16 1.30 7.17
N THR A 58 -10.22 0.83 6.51
CA THR A 58 -10.16 0.34 5.12
C THR A 58 -11.40 0.78 4.36
N ASP A 59 -11.37 0.58 3.04
CA ASP A 59 -12.60 0.58 2.25
C ASP A 59 -13.46 -0.66 2.58
N ASN A 60 -14.64 -0.77 1.96
CA ASN A 60 -15.52 -1.92 2.12
C ASN A 60 -15.08 -3.14 1.27
N GLY A 61 -13.77 -3.32 1.06
CA GLY A 61 -13.22 -4.44 0.31
C GLY A 61 -13.43 -5.77 1.03
N GLY A 62 -13.83 -6.80 0.27
CA GLY A 62 -14.22 -8.10 0.83
C GLY A 62 -13.12 -8.81 1.62
N SER A 63 -11.85 -8.64 1.25
CA SER A 63 -10.72 -9.22 1.98
C SER A 63 -10.55 -8.60 3.37
N TYR A 64 -10.73 -7.28 3.48
CA TYR A 64 -10.64 -6.60 4.77
C TYR A 64 -11.76 -7.00 5.72
N ALA A 65 -12.99 -7.12 5.19
CA ALA A 65 -14.14 -7.55 5.98
C ALA A 65 -14.00 -8.98 6.54
N ARG A 66 -13.26 -9.86 5.85
CA ARG A 66 -13.03 -11.25 6.29
C ARG A 66 -11.84 -11.41 7.22
N GLU A 67 -10.76 -10.64 7.01
CA GLU A 67 -9.48 -10.88 7.68
C GLU A 67 -9.19 -9.89 8.83
N VAL A 68 -9.80 -8.70 8.82
CA VAL A 68 -9.61 -7.73 9.91
C VAL A 68 -10.57 -8.04 11.06
N VAL A 69 -10.06 -8.05 12.29
CA VAL A 69 -10.89 -8.25 13.49
C VAL A 69 -11.98 -7.18 13.56
N PRO A 70 -13.28 -7.56 13.61
CA PRO A 70 -14.40 -6.62 13.53
C PRO A 70 -14.35 -5.47 14.56
N GLU A 71 -13.88 -5.77 15.77
CA GLU A 71 -13.75 -4.78 16.85
C GLU A 71 -12.80 -3.63 16.50
N LYS A 72 -11.70 -3.95 15.80
CA LYS A 72 -10.68 -2.99 15.36
C LYS A 72 -10.99 -2.39 13.99
N HIS A 73 -11.92 -2.98 13.25
CA HIS A 73 -12.23 -2.57 11.89
C HIS A 73 -13.14 -1.34 11.86
N ARG A 74 -12.75 -0.35 11.05
CA ARG A 74 -13.56 0.84 10.78
C ARG A 74 -13.65 1.02 9.26
N VAL A 75 -14.84 0.84 8.72
CA VAL A 75 -15.12 0.99 7.30
C VAL A 75 -15.72 2.36 7.04
N GLY A 76 -15.21 3.07 6.03
CA GLY A 76 -15.84 4.30 5.57
C GLY A 76 -14.90 5.22 4.82
N LYS A 77 -15.43 5.88 3.78
CA LYS A 77 -14.66 6.79 2.92
C LYS A 77 -13.99 7.93 3.68
N ILE A 78 -14.64 8.43 4.73
CA ILE A 78 -14.10 9.52 5.58
C ILE A 78 -12.72 9.13 6.15
N PHE A 79 -12.49 7.84 6.43
CA PHE A 79 -11.24 7.34 6.97
C PHE A 79 -10.19 6.99 5.91
N THR A 80 -10.58 6.85 4.63
CA THR A 80 -9.69 6.47 3.52
C THR A 80 -9.13 7.66 2.73
N GLN A 81 -9.71 8.85 2.85
CA GLN A 81 -9.27 10.06 2.12
C GLN A 81 -7.75 10.31 2.21
N ARG A 82 -7.13 10.07 3.38
CA ARG A 82 -5.69 10.32 3.58
C ARG A 82 -4.81 9.33 2.82
N ILE A 83 -5.16 8.04 2.84
CA ILE A 83 -4.39 7.02 2.12
C ILE A 83 -4.64 7.13 0.61
N GLU A 84 -5.83 7.54 0.17
CA GLU A 84 -6.12 7.87 -1.23
C GLU A 84 -5.28 9.05 -1.73
N ARG A 85 -5.16 10.11 -0.92
CA ARG A 85 -4.26 11.24 -1.23
C ARG A 85 -2.80 10.79 -1.29
N HIS A 86 -2.39 9.87 -0.41
CA HIS A 86 -1.04 9.32 -0.43
C HIS A 86 -0.78 8.48 -1.70
N ASN A 87 -1.74 7.65 -2.10
CA ASN A 87 -1.73 6.92 -3.38
C ASN A 87 -1.52 7.84 -4.57
N LEU A 88 -2.21 9.00 -4.59
CA LEU A 88 -2.00 10.02 -5.61
C LEU A 88 -0.56 10.56 -5.61
N ASN A 89 -0.02 10.91 -4.44
CA ASN A 89 1.36 11.40 -4.31
C ASN A 89 2.38 10.35 -4.79
N LEU A 90 2.20 9.08 -4.42
CA LEU A 90 3.04 7.98 -4.89
C LEU A 90 3.05 7.87 -6.42
N ARG A 91 1.89 7.99 -7.08
CA ARG A 91 1.81 7.98 -8.56
C ARG A 91 2.46 9.21 -9.20
N ILE A 92 2.48 10.35 -8.52
CA ILE A 92 3.11 11.57 -9.01
C ILE A 92 4.64 11.43 -8.94
N HIS A 93 5.18 10.99 -7.81
CA HIS A 93 6.62 10.85 -7.59
C HIS A 93 7.21 9.64 -8.32
N ILE A 94 6.52 8.50 -8.25
CA ILE A 94 6.90 7.29 -8.96
C ILE A 94 6.00 7.17 -10.19
N LYS A 95 6.36 7.87 -11.26
CA LYS A 95 5.62 7.81 -12.54
C LYS A 95 5.45 6.39 -13.08
N ARG A 96 6.32 5.46 -12.67
CA ARG A 96 6.24 4.03 -13.01
C ARG A 96 5.05 3.31 -12.36
N LEU A 97 4.47 3.84 -11.27
CA LEU A 97 3.20 3.39 -10.69
C LEU A 97 1.96 3.87 -11.50
N ALA A 98 2.16 4.76 -12.48
CA ALA A 98 1.09 5.34 -13.28
C ALA A 98 0.87 4.59 -14.61
N ARG A 99 0.13 5.23 -15.55
CA ARG A 99 -0.33 4.61 -16.81
C ARG A 99 0.84 4.21 -17.74
N ARG A 100 0.70 3.00 -18.29
CA ARG A 100 1.64 2.25 -19.16
C ARG A 100 2.33 3.03 -20.29
N THR A 101 1.76 4.10 -20.81
CA THR A 101 2.20 4.70 -22.08
C THR A 101 3.46 5.55 -21.97
N ILE A 102 3.87 5.96 -20.76
CA ILE A 102 4.94 6.95 -20.58
C ILE A 102 6.13 6.37 -19.81
N CYS A 103 5.90 5.62 -18.74
CA CYS A 103 6.96 5.06 -17.90
C CYS A 103 6.52 3.72 -17.30
N TYR A 104 7.07 2.59 -17.74
CA TYR A 104 6.81 1.28 -17.13
C TYR A 104 8.12 0.52 -16.91
N SER A 105 8.15 -0.32 -15.88
CA SER A 105 9.30 -1.22 -15.66
C SER A 105 9.11 -2.51 -16.44
N ARG A 106 10.22 -3.04 -16.98
CA ARG A 106 10.27 -4.36 -17.59
C ARG A 106 10.63 -5.47 -16.58
N SER A 107 11.25 -5.11 -15.45
CA SER A 107 11.62 -6.02 -14.38
C SER A 107 10.79 -5.75 -13.13
N MET A 108 10.24 -6.82 -12.55
CA MET A 108 9.49 -6.79 -11.29
C MET A 108 10.40 -6.44 -10.13
N GLU A 109 11.53 -7.12 -10.02
CA GLU A 109 12.52 -6.92 -8.95
C GLU A 109 12.99 -5.46 -8.86
N ILE A 110 13.33 -4.85 -9.99
CA ILE A 110 13.76 -3.44 -10.03
C ILE A 110 12.61 -2.51 -9.61
N HIS A 111 11.38 -2.84 -10.01
CA HIS A 111 10.21 -2.02 -9.70
C HIS A 111 9.88 -2.06 -8.21
N GLU A 112 9.89 -3.25 -7.61
CA GLU A 112 9.66 -3.45 -6.18
C GLU A 112 10.76 -2.80 -5.35
N LYS A 113 12.04 -2.97 -5.73
CA LYS A 113 13.16 -2.29 -5.07
C LYS A 113 13.04 -0.77 -5.15
N LEU A 114 12.63 -0.23 -6.30
CA LEU A 114 12.45 1.21 -6.47
C LEU A 114 11.34 1.77 -5.58
N ILE A 115 10.21 1.06 -5.49
CA ILE A 115 9.11 1.46 -4.60
C ILE A 115 9.53 1.31 -3.13
N GLY A 116 10.16 0.18 -2.77
CA GLY A 116 10.65 -0.08 -1.43
C GLY A 116 11.64 0.99 -0.96
N ALA A 117 12.63 1.32 -1.79
CA ALA A 117 13.62 2.36 -1.51
C ALA A 117 12.99 3.76 -1.39
N TYR A 118 11.98 4.06 -2.23
CA TYR A 118 11.23 5.31 -2.10
C TYR A 118 10.49 5.37 -0.76
N ILE A 119 9.79 4.29 -0.39
CA ILE A 119 9.06 4.21 0.88
C ILE A 119 10.05 4.34 2.04
N GLU A 120 11.18 3.66 2.00
CA GLU A 120 12.20 3.71 3.04
C GLU A 120 12.75 5.11 3.25
N LYS A 121 13.15 5.78 2.16
CA LYS A 121 13.68 7.14 2.18
C LYS A 121 12.69 8.16 2.74
N HIS A 122 11.41 8.04 2.43
CA HIS A 122 10.41 9.07 2.75
C HIS A 122 9.53 8.75 3.97
N HIS A 123 9.52 7.51 4.44
CA HIS A 123 8.58 7.07 5.47
C HIS A 123 9.19 6.27 6.62
N TYR A 124 10.32 5.59 6.44
CA TYR A 124 10.98 4.87 7.55
C TYR A 124 12.09 5.67 8.23
N ASN A 125 12.73 6.60 7.52
CA ASN A 125 13.76 7.49 8.08
C ASN A 125 13.29 8.96 8.14
N PRO A 126 12.68 9.42 9.24
CA PRO A 126 12.31 10.83 9.41
C PRO A 126 13.46 11.73 9.90
N LEU A 127 14.71 11.24 10.00
CA LEU A 127 15.82 11.99 10.64
C LEU A 127 16.47 13.09 9.77
N GLU A 128 15.99 13.36 8.56
CA GLU A 128 16.41 14.55 7.81
C GLU A 128 15.20 15.24 7.17
N SER A 129 14.51 16.09 7.94
CA SER A 129 13.57 17.12 7.45
C SER A 129 13.37 18.19 8.52
#